data_AF-A0A973EH45-F1
#
_entry.id   AF-A0A973EH45-F1
#
_cell.length_a   1.000
_cell.length_b   1.000
_cell.length_c   1.000
_cell.angle_alpha   90.00
_cell.angle_beta   90.00
_cell.angle_gamma   90.00
#
_symmetry.space_group_name_H-M   'P 1'
#
loop_
_entity.id
_entity.type
_entity.pdbx_description
1 polymer ?
#
loop_
_entity_poly.entity_id
_entity_poly.type
_entity_poly.pdbx_seq_one_letter_code
_entity_poly.pdbx_strand_id
1 'polypeptide(L)'
;MNLLEQLKTDFRFIEGMKACINCGVCTAICPAAQYYEYDPRMVVNIVQRKQESELEQLLKSDSIWMCGECLSCKTRCPRENVPAYIIQSLKTLSIKTGYFTESEKGRQQLALVRTIGKHILEEGYCVHIDKIDMDMFPEQGPVWEWVKENIKTLSLTVGANYHGSGSGSLRQIPQESINELKAIFKQTGGADFFELIENKSEEKAKELGLTFHKGEKDEYFYDVYESKL
;
A
#
# COMPACT_ATOMS: atom_id res chain seq x y z
N MET A 1 12.89 21.18 5.63
CA MET A 1 13.13 20.82 4.20
C MET A 1 11.78 20.91 3.49
N ASN A 2 11.69 21.57 2.34
CA ASN A 2 10.42 21.65 1.60
C ASN A 2 10.08 20.30 0.91
N LEU A 3 8.91 20.16 0.29
CA LEU A 3 8.45 18.88 -0.28
C LEU A 3 9.35 18.43 -1.43
N LEU A 4 9.73 19.35 -2.32
CA LEU A 4 10.58 19.02 -3.46
C LEU A 4 11.97 18.51 -3.04
N GLU A 5 12.60 19.16 -2.04
CA GLU A 5 13.91 18.73 -1.54
C GLU A 5 13.82 17.35 -0.87
N GLN A 6 12.73 17.05 -0.16
CA GLN A 6 12.50 15.69 0.38
C GLN A 6 12.34 14.67 -0.76
N LEU A 7 11.55 15.00 -1.79
CA LEU A 7 11.32 14.11 -2.93
C LEU A 7 12.61 13.78 -3.68
N LYS A 8 13.51 14.76 -3.82
CA LYS A 8 14.83 14.58 -4.45
C LYS A 8 15.78 13.64 -3.71
N THR A 9 15.53 13.33 -2.43
CA THR A 9 16.33 12.36 -1.69
C THR A 9 15.98 10.91 -2.03
N ASP A 10 14.83 10.66 -2.66
CA ASP A 10 14.38 9.32 -3.01
C ASP A 10 15.01 8.84 -4.31
N PHE A 11 15.71 7.70 -4.29
CA PHE A 11 16.39 7.17 -5.46
C PHE A 11 15.44 6.87 -6.62
N ARG A 12 14.18 6.50 -6.35
CA ARG A 12 13.17 6.25 -7.39
C ARG A 12 12.81 7.55 -8.09
N PHE A 13 12.80 8.68 -7.38
CA PHE A 13 12.62 9.98 -8.00
C PHE A 13 13.81 10.36 -8.90
N ILE A 14 15.05 10.17 -8.41
CA ILE A 14 16.28 10.45 -9.17
C ILE A 14 16.36 9.60 -10.45
N GLU A 15 15.96 8.33 -10.36
CA GLU A 15 15.94 7.43 -11.51
C GLU A 15 14.72 7.62 -12.41
N GLY A 16 13.59 8.02 -11.85
CA GLY A 16 12.32 8.14 -12.56
C GLY A 16 12.11 9.48 -13.25
N MET A 17 12.71 10.56 -12.77
CA MET A 17 12.52 11.91 -13.31
C MET A 17 13.76 12.36 -14.08
N LYS A 18 13.71 12.21 -15.42
CA LYS A 18 14.75 12.66 -16.34
C LYS A 18 14.28 13.94 -17.06
N ALA A 19 13.94 13.85 -18.34
CA ALA A 19 13.51 14.99 -19.16
C ALA A 19 12.13 14.72 -19.78
N CYS A 20 11.07 14.81 -18.98
CA CYS A 20 9.70 14.70 -19.47
C CYS A 20 9.42 15.78 -20.53
N ILE A 21 8.84 15.35 -21.66
CA ILE A 21 8.43 16.21 -22.78
C ILE A 21 6.90 16.24 -22.97
N ASN A 22 6.15 15.79 -21.95
CA ASN A 22 4.69 15.82 -21.94
C ASN A 22 3.99 15.10 -23.12
N CYS A 23 4.60 14.02 -23.66
CA CYS A 23 4.14 13.35 -24.88
C CYS A 23 2.91 12.42 -24.73
N GLY A 24 2.50 12.04 -23.51
CA GLY A 24 1.31 11.19 -23.30
C GLY A 24 1.48 9.69 -23.50
N VAL A 25 2.66 9.19 -23.87
CA VAL A 25 2.91 7.75 -24.00
C VAL A 25 2.63 6.98 -22.69
N CYS A 26 2.96 7.58 -21.55
CA CYS A 26 2.69 6.97 -20.24
C CYS A 26 1.19 6.84 -19.95
N THR A 27 0.39 7.80 -20.38
CA THR A 27 -1.08 7.78 -20.26
C THR A 27 -1.67 6.73 -21.18
N ALA A 28 -1.24 6.71 -22.45
CA ALA A 28 -1.75 5.80 -23.47
C ALA A 28 -1.52 4.31 -23.15
N ILE A 29 -0.44 3.97 -22.43
CA ILE A 29 -0.15 2.59 -22.03
C ILE A 29 -0.69 2.22 -20.64
N CYS A 30 -1.24 3.19 -19.89
CA CYS A 30 -1.62 2.96 -18.50
C CYS A 30 -2.98 2.24 -18.41
N PRO A 31 -3.05 1.03 -17.81
CA PRO A 31 -4.33 0.36 -17.60
C PRO A 31 -5.26 1.17 -16.69
N ALA A 32 -4.72 1.84 -15.66
CA ALA A 32 -5.53 2.65 -14.75
C ALA A 32 -6.17 3.86 -15.46
N ALA A 33 -5.47 4.48 -16.41
CA ALA A 33 -6.02 5.60 -17.18
C ALA A 33 -7.18 5.20 -18.11
N GLN A 34 -7.35 3.91 -18.38
CA GLN A 34 -8.46 3.39 -19.19
C GLN A 34 -9.76 3.29 -18.38
N TYR A 35 -9.68 3.08 -17.07
CA TYR A 35 -10.84 2.78 -16.21
C TYR A 35 -11.13 3.85 -15.16
N TYR A 36 -10.16 4.70 -14.84
CA TYR A 36 -10.28 5.76 -13.84
C TYR A 36 -9.97 7.13 -14.45
N GLU A 37 -10.45 8.19 -13.80
CA GLU A 37 -10.04 9.57 -14.09
C GLU A 37 -8.60 9.81 -13.62
N TYR A 38 -7.65 9.24 -14.38
CA TYR A 38 -6.25 9.18 -14.00
C TYR A 38 -5.35 9.45 -15.19
N ASP A 39 -4.44 10.42 -15.04
CA ASP A 39 -3.41 10.71 -16.04
C ASP A 39 -2.01 10.75 -15.39
N PRO A 40 -1.18 9.70 -15.54
CA PRO A 40 0.18 9.70 -15.00
C PRO A 40 1.07 10.80 -15.59
N ARG A 41 0.77 11.31 -16.79
CA ARG A 41 1.48 12.46 -17.38
C ARG A 41 1.20 13.73 -16.60
N MET A 42 -0.05 13.94 -16.16
CA MET A 42 -0.41 15.12 -15.37
C MET A 42 0.29 15.14 -14.02
N VAL A 43 0.42 13.97 -13.37
CA VAL A 43 1.24 13.80 -12.17
C VAL A 43 2.69 14.24 -12.40
N VAL A 44 3.31 13.75 -13.48
CA VAL A 44 4.70 14.14 -13.83
C VAL A 44 4.80 15.63 -14.17
N ASN A 45 3.81 16.22 -14.82
CA ASN A 45 3.80 17.66 -15.13
C ASN A 45 3.76 18.52 -13.86
N ILE A 46 2.90 18.19 -12.89
CA ILE A 46 2.83 18.88 -11.59
C ILE A 46 4.21 18.85 -10.92
N VAL A 47 4.81 17.67 -10.86
CA VAL A 47 6.15 17.49 -10.29
C VAL A 47 7.23 18.28 -11.03
N GLN A 48 7.16 18.30 -12.38
CA GLN A 48 8.13 19.03 -13.21
C GLN A 48 8.06 20.55 -13.03
N ARG A 49 6.89 21.09 -12.69
CA ARG A 49 6.70 22.52 -12.41
C ARG A 49 7.37 22.98 -11.12
N LYS A 50 7.67 22.05 -10.19
CA LYS A 50 8.38 22.32 -8.93
C LYS A 50 7.70 23.39 -8.05
N GLN A 51 6.37 23.44 -8.10
CA GLN A 51 5.57 24.33 -7.27
C GLN A 51 5.12 23.59 -6.01
N GLU A 52 5.51 24.09 -4.83
CA GLU A 52 5.21 23.44 -3.55
C GLU A 52 3.70 23.29 -3.30
N SER A 53 2.90 24.30 -3.66
CA SER A 53 1.45 24.26 -3.51
C SER A 53 0.78 23.18 -4.38
N GLU A 54 1.20 23.03 -5.64
CA GLU A 54 0.68 21.97 -6.52
C GLU A 54 1.13 20.58 -6.03
N LEU A 55 2.36 20.45 -5.51
CA LEU A 55 2.86 19.22 -4.92
C LEU A 55 2.06 18.83 -3.67
N GLU A 56 1.80 19.78 -2.76
CA GLU A 56 0.99 19.54 -1.57
C GLU A 56 -0.42 19.06 -1.94
N GLN A 57 -1.09 19.73 -2.88
CA GLN A 57 -2.40 19.32 -3.38
C GLN A 57 -2.38 17.91 -3.97
N LEU A 58 -1.35 17.60 -4.75
CA LEU A 58 -1.17 16.27 -5.34
C LEU A 58 -1.01 15.19 -4.26
N LEU A 59 -0.22 15.45 -3.21
CA LEU A 59 0.01 14.50 -2.10
C LEU A 59 -1.25 14.24 -1.25
N LYS A 60 -2.18 15.19 -1.22
CA LYS A 60 -3.49 15.08 -0.55
C LYS A 60 -4.58 14.44 -1.41
N SER A 61 -4.33 14.25 -2.71
CA SER A 61 -5.31 13.74 -3.67
C SER A 61 -5.24 12.23 -3.86
N ASP A 62 -6.33 11.65 -4.37
CA ASP A 62 -6.39 10.25 -4.79
C ASP A 62 -5.52 9.93 -6.02
N SER A 63 -5.10 10.95 -6.78
CA SER A 63 -4.43 10.78 -8.08
C SER A 63 -3.21 9.86 -8.01
N ILE A 64 -2.37 9.98 -6.98
CA ILE A 64 -1.16 9.15 -6.86
C ILE A 64 -1.49 7.70 -6.52
N TRP A 65 -2.64 7.44 -5.87
CA TRP A 65 -3.08 6.14 -5.40
C TRP A 65 -3.72 5.29 -6.50
N MET A 66 -4.18 5.90 -7.59
CA MET A 66 -4.71 5.20 -8.78
C MET A 66 -3.64 4.44 -9.58
N CYS A 67 -2.36 4.73 -9.35
CA CYS A 67 -1.28 3.99 -9.98
C CYS A 67 -1.17 2.58 -9.41
N GLY A 68 -1.41 1.57 -10.26
CA GLY A 68 -1.19 0.15 -9.96
C GLY A 68 0.28 -0.32 -10.05
N GLU A 69 1.23 0.60 -10.23
CA GLU A 69 2.68 0.35 -10.16
C GLU A 69 3.20 -0.78 -11.09
N CYS A 70 2.50 -1.06 -12.19
CA CYS A 70 2.83 -2.12 -13.14
C CYS A 70 4.09 -1.88 -13.99
N LEU A 71 4.70 -0.70 -13.88
CA LEU A 71 5.89 -0.27 -14.62
C LEU A 71 5.77 -0.26 -16.15
N SER A 72 4.57 -0.40 -16.74
CA SER A 72 4.38 -0.34 -18.21
C SER A 72 4.88 0.96 -18.83
N CYS A 73 4.87 2.07 -18.08
CA CYS A 73 5.42 3.36 -18.52
C CYS A 73 6.96 3.35 -18.67
N LYS A 74 7.69 2.52 -17.91
CA LYS A 74 9.17 2.47 -17.91
C LYS A 74 9.72 2.07 -19.28
N THR A 75 9.13 1.06 -19.90
CA THR A 75 9.62 0.48 -21.16
C THR A 75 9.24 1.29 -22.39
N ARG A 76 8.40 2.33 -22.23
CA ARG A 76 7.81 3.09 -23.35
C ARG A 76 8.19 4.55 -23.39
N CYS A 77 8.65 5.14 -22.28
CA CYS A 77 8.99 6.56 -22.28
C CYS A 77 10.20 6.82 -23.19
N PRO A 78 10.08 7.67 -24.24
CA PRO A 78 11.19 7.96 -25.16
C PRO A 78 12.30 8.82 -24.52
N ARG A 79 12.08 9.29 -23.29
CA ARG A 79 13.02 10.10 -22.51
C ARG A 79 13.43 9.40 -21.21
N GLU A 80 13.15 8.10 -21.12
CA GLU A 80 13.54 7.23 -19.99
C GLU A 80 13.00 7.70 -18.63
N ASN A 81 11.92 8.48 -18.63
CA ASN A 81 11.20 8.76 -17.38
C ASN A 81 10.43 7.52 -16.95
N VAL A 82 10.30 7.35 -15.65
CA VAL A 82 9.52 6.27 -15.03
C VAL A 82 8.45 6.91 -14.14
N PRO A 83 7.29 7.31 -14.69
CA PRO A 83 6.18 7.86 -13.91
C PRO A 83 5.83 7.03 -12.68
N ALA A 84 5.84 5.70 -12.79
CA ALA A 84 5.58 4.80 -11.66
C ALA A 84 6.57 4.98 -10.50
N TYR A 85 7.87 5.20 -10.77
CA TYR A 85 8.87 5.48 -9.74
C TYR A 85 8.63 6.85 -9.08
N ILE A 86 8.29 7.87 -9.88
CA ILE A 86 7.94 9.20 -9.37
C ILE A 86 6.73 9.09 -8.42
N ILE A 87 5.70 8.36 -8.83
CA ILE A 87 4.48 8.14 -8.04
C ILE A 87 4.77 7.35 -6.76
N GLN A 88 5.61 6.32 -6.82
CA GLN A 88 6.04 5.58 -5.64
C GLN A 88 6.73 6.48 -4.60
N SER A 89 7.62 7.38 -5.05
CA SER A 89 8.24 8.38 -4.17
C SER A 89 7.21 9.36 -3.60
N LEU A 90 6.23 9.79 -4.40
CA LEU A 90 5.14 10.66 -3.95
C LEU A 90 4.24 9.98 -2.90
N LYS A 91 3.87 8.70 -3.08
CA LYS A 91 3.12 7.93 -2.07
C LYS A 91 3.89 7.86 -0.75
N THR A 92 5.19 7.56 -0.80
CA THR A 92 6.04 7.56 0.38
C THR A 92 6.11 8.95 1.05
N LEU A 93 6.21 10.03 0.27
CA LEU A 93 6.24 11.40 0.80
C LEU A 93 4.88 11.79 1.41
N SER A 94 3.77 11.42 0.78
CA SER A 94 2.41 11.63 1.28
C SER A 94 2.21 10.95 2.63
N ILE A 95 2.73 9.72 2.81
CA ILE A 95 2.72 9.03 4.11
C ILE A 95 3.61 9.75 5.13
N LYS A 96 4.86 10.08 4.77
CA LYS A 96 5.83 10.76 5.66
C LYS A 96 5.33 12.12 6.17
N THR A 97 4.57 12.84 5.36
CA THR A 97 4.01 14.15 5.68
C THR A 97 2.63 14.08 6.35
N GLY A 98 2.01 12.89 6.37
CA GLY A 98 0.64 12.70 6.85
C GLY A 98 -0.44 13.02 5.82
N TYR A 99 -0.13 13.60 4.67
CA TYR A 99 -1.13 13.99 3.66
C TYR A 99 -1.94 12.83 3.08
N PHE A 100 -1.51 11.59 3.24
CA PHE A 100 -2.29 10.41 2.86
C PHE A 100 -3.64 10.36 3.60
N THR A 101 -3.78 11.00 4.76
CA THR A 101 -5.03 11.07 5.52
C THR A 101 -6.06 12.02 4.90
N GLU A 102 -5.69 12.81 3.90
CA GLU A 102 -6.60 13.70 3.17
C GLU A 102 -7.19 13.03 1.93
N SER A 103 -6.62 11.90 1.50
CA SER A 103 -7.05 11.12 0.35
C SER A 103 -7.86 9.91 0.82
N GLU A 104 -9.03 9.66 0.21
CA GLU A 104 -9.85 8.47 0.47
C GLU A 104 -9.02 7.21 0.26
N LYS A 105 -8.35 7.08 -0.90
CA LYS A 105 -7.49 5.93 -1.21
C LYS A 105 -6.20 5.89 -0.39
N GLY A 106 -5.70 7.05 0.02
CA GLY A 106 -4.55 7.17 0.90
C GLY A 106 -4.85 6.58 2.28
N ARG A 107 -5.99 6.91 2.90
CA ARG A 107 -6.37 6.40 4.23
C ARG A 107 -6.36 4.87 4.30
N GLN A 108 -6.66 4.18 3.20
CA GLN A 108 -6.64 2.71 3.11
C GLN A 108 -5.27 2.07 3.42
N GLN A 109 -4.19 2.85 3.49
CA GLN A 109 -2.91 2.36 4.03
C GLN A 109 -3.04 1.82 5.47
N LEU A 110 -3.94 2.39 6.28
CA LEU A 110 -4.23 1.85 7.62
C LEU A 110 -4.72 0.40 7.54
N ALA A 111 -5.65 0.12 6.61
CA ALA A 111 -6.20 -1.20 6.41
C ALA A 111 -5.11 -2.21 6.01
N LEU A 112 -4.19 -1.81 5.11
CA LEU A 112 -3.06 -2.65 4.69
C LEU A 112 -2.09 -2.94 5.84
N VAL A 113 -1.79 -1.96 6.70
CA VAL A 113 -0.91 -2.16 7.87
C VAL A 113 -1.55 -3.11 8.89
N ARG A 114 -2.82 -2.90 9.23
CA ARG A 114 -3.54 -3.70 10.24
C ARG A 114 -3.92 -5.11 9.77
N THR A 115 -3.91 -5.36 8.45
CA THR A 115 -4.16 -6.69 7.87
C THR A 115 -2.85 -7.32 7.40
N ILE A 116 -2.45 -7.09 6.15
CA ILE A 116 -1.29 -7.71 5.50
C ILE A 116 0.00 -7.45 6.29
N GLY A 117 0.24 -6.20 6.71
CA GLY A 117 1.43 -5.83 7.48
C GLY A 117 1.54 -6.61 8.80
N LYS A 118 0.44 -6.68 9.55
CA LYS A 118 0.32 -7.46 10.79
C LYS A 118 0.51 -8.95 10.54
N HIS A 119 -0.12 -9.52 9.52
CA HIS A 119 0.00 -10.96 9.20
C HIS A 119 1.43 -11.36 8.84
N ILE A 120 2.17 -10.52 8.12
CA ILE A 120 3.58 -10.77 7.80
C ILE A 120 4.39 -10.89 9.11
N LEU A 121 4.15 -10.01 10.08
CA LEU A 121 4.90 -9.98 11.33
C LEU A 121 4.44 -11.02 12.37
N GLU A 122 3.22 -11.55 12.24
CA GLU A 122 2.69 -12.59 13.13
C GLU A 122 2.90 -13.99 12.58
N GLU A 123 2.55 -14.22 11.30
CA GLU A 123 2.49 -15.53 10.67
C GLU A 123 3.63 -15.76 9.67
N GLY A 124 4.32 -14.71 9.23
CA GLY A 124 5.30 -14.77 8.14
C GLY A 124 4.67 -14.84 6.75
N TYR A 125 3.36 -14.61 6.63
CA TYR A 125 2.61 -14.60 5.38
C TYR A 125 1.83 -13.30 5.19
N CYS A 126 1.75 -12.78 3.97
CA CYS A 126 0.86 -11.66 3.64
C CYS A 126 -0.62 -12.05 3.81
N VAL A 127 -0.95 -13.26 3.34
CA VAL A 127 -2.29 -13.82 3.38
C VAL A 127 -2.18 -15.22 3.98
N HIS A 128 -2.91 -15.46 5.06
CA HIS A 128 -3.01 -16.76 5.71
C HIS A 128 -4.48 -17.12 5.87
N ILE A 129 -4.83 -18.38 5.58
CA ILE A 129 -6.23 -18.83 5.57
C ILE A 129 -6.94 -18.64 6.91
N ASP A 130 -6.23 -18.81 8.02
CA ASP A 130 -6.78 -18.59 9.36
C ASP A 130 -7.15 -17.12 9.63
N LYS A 131 -6.50 -16.18 8.93
CA LYS A 131 -6.71 -14.75 9.09
C LYS A 131 -7.78 -14.20 8.13
N ILE A 132 -8.34 -15.03 7.26
CA ILE A 132 -9.43 -14.63 6.37
C ILE A 132 -10.66 -14.35 7.22
N ASP A 133 -11.19 -13.14 7.05
CA ASP A 133 -12.37 -12.61 7.71
C ASP A 133 -13.50 -12.49 6.68
N MET A 134 -14.48 -13.38 6.76
CA MET A 134 -15.54 -13.48 5.74
C MET A 134 -16.48 -12.27 5.77
N ASP A 135 -16.59 -11.56 6.89
CA ASP A 135 -17.43 -10.37 7.01
C ASP A 135 -16.79 -9.19 6.28
N MET A 136 -15.45 -9.09 6.31
CA MET A 136 -14.71 -8.10 5.54
C MET A 136 -14.67 -8.39 4.04
N PHE A 137 -14.72 -9.67 3.65
CA PHE A 137 -14.58 -10.10 2.25
C PHE A 137 -15.79 -10.94 1.78
N PRO A 138 -17.00 -10.37 1.76
CA PRO A 138 -18.22 -11.11 1.44
C PRO A 138 -18.23 -11.67 0.02
N GLU A 139 -17.45 -11.09 -0.90
CA GLU A 139 -17.30 -11.56 -2.28
C GLU A 139 -16.67 -12.94 -2.40
N GLN A 140 -16.00 -13.43 -1.35
CA GLN A 140 -15.47 -14.78 -1.30
C GLN A 140 -16.58 -15.84 -1.26
N GLY A 141 -17.73 -15.50 -0.67
CA GLY A 141 -18.92 -16.35 -0.66
C GLY A 141 -18.76 -17.68 0.10
N PRO A 142 -19.79 -18.55 0.06
CA PRO A 142 -19.90 -19.74 0.92
C PRO A 142 -18.85 -20.82 0.61
N VAL A 143 -18.24 -20.80 -0.58
CA VAL A 143 -17.18 -21.75 -0.93
C VAL A 143 -15.96 -21.55 -0.05
N TRP A 144 -15.58 -20.30 0.23
CA TRP A 144 -14.43 -20.00 1.08
C TRP A 144 -14.68 -20.33 2.56
N GLU A 145 -15.91 -20.16 3.04
CA GLU A 145 -16.33 -20.62 4.37
C GLU A 145 -16.14 -22.14 4.50
N TRP A 146 -16.65 -22.90 3.53
CA TRP A 146 -16.44 -24.35 3.48
C TRP A 146 -14.95 -24.72 3.40
N VAL A 147 -14.16 -24.01 2.58
CA VAL A 147 -12.71 -24.25 2.48
C VAL A 147 -12.03 -24.05 3.84
N LYS A 148 -12.40 -23.00 4.60
CA LYS A 148 -11.84 -22.72 5.92
C LYS A 148 -12.19 -23.81 6.94
N GLU A 149 -13.44 -24.28 6.94
CA GLU A 149 -13.88 -25.39 7.79
C GLU A 149 -13.16 -26.71 7.47
N ASN A 150 -12.80 -26.92 6.21
CA ASN A 150 -12.23 -28.18 5.70
C ASN A 150 -10.71 -28.11 5.43
N ILE A 151 -10.05 -27.02 5.80
CA ILE A 151 -8.66 -26.73 5.38
C ILE A 151 -7.66 -27.81 5.80
N LYS A 152 -7.88 -28.46 6.95
CA LYS A 152 -7.00 -29.53 7.44
C LYS A 152 -6.99 -30.76 6.51
N THR A 153 -8.13 -31.09 5.90
CA THR A 153 -8.24 -32.21 4.97
C THR A 153 -7.85 -31.79 3.56
N LEU A 154 -8.24 -30.58 3.15
CA LEU A 154 -7.88 -30.03 1.84
C LEU A 154 -6.37 -29.85 1.71
N SER A 155 -5.69 -29.40 2.75
CA SER A 155 -4.24 -29.21 2.75
C SER A 155 -3.49 -30.51 2.43
N LEU A 156 -3.91 -31.64 3.01
CA LEU A 156 -3.35 -32.95 2.69
C LEU A 156 -3.55 -33.33 1.22
N THR A 157 -4.72 -33.00 0.67
CA THR A 157 -5.07 -33.31 -0.73
C THR A 157 -4.21 -32.54 -1.72
N VAL A 158 -3.89 -31.28 -1.41
CA VAL A 158 -3.05 -30.42 -2.26
C VAL A 158 -1.56 -30.47 -1.90
N GLY A 159 -1.16 -31.30 -0.93
CA GLY A 159 0.23 -31.44 -0.47
C GLY A 159 0.78 -30.23 0.29
N ALA A 160 -0.10 -29.41 0.89
CA ALA A 160 0.32 -28.31 1.76
C ALA A 160 0.76 -28.82 3.14
N ASN A 161 1.74 -28.16 3.73
CA ASN A 161 2.27 -28.50 5.06
C ASN A 161 1.56 -27.69 6.15
N TYR A 162 0.23 -27.70 6.15
CA TYR A 162 -0.59 -26.80 6.97
C TYR A 162 -0.28 -26.90 8.47
N HIS A 163 0.23 -25.81 9.07
CA HIS A 163 0.73 -25.76 10.45
C HIS A 163 1.81 -26.79 10.82
N GLY A 164 2.36 -27.50 9.83
CA GLY A 164 3.41 -28.47 10.03
C GLY A 164 4.79 -27.83 10.07
N SER A 165 5.76 -28.59 10.57
CA SER A 165 7.18 -28.22 10.59
C SER A 165 7.86 -28.60 9.27
N GLY A 166 8.95 -27.92 8.92
CA GLY A 166 9.73 -28.20 7.71
C GLY A 166 9.31 -27.39 6.49
N SER A 167 9.43 -27.95 5.29
CA SER A 167 9.16 -27.25 4.02
C SER A 167 7.74 -27.50 3.53
N GLY A 168 7.13 -26.50 2.87
CA GLY A 168 5.80 -26.62 2.28
C GLY A 168 4.99 -25.32 2.39
N SER A 169 3.88 -25.24 1.66
CA SER A 169 2.94 -24.12 1.75
C SER A 169 2.14 -24.18 3.05
N LEU A 170 1.78 -23.01 3.58
CA LEU A 170 1.04 -22.84 4.85
C LEU A 170 1.70 -23.53 6.06
N ARG A 171 3.01 -23.77 5.99
CA ARG A 171 3.80 -24.25 7.12
C ARG A 171 3.79 -23.26 8.27
N GLN A 172 3.98 -23.78 9.47
CA GLN A 172 4.29 -22.93 10.61
C GLN A 172 5.69 -22.34 10.44
N ILE A 173 5.80 -21.01 10.47
CA ILE A 173 7.09 -20.34 10.41
C ILE A 173 7.77 -20.41 11.79
N PRO A 174 9.05 -20.84 11.87
CA PRO A 174 9.76 -20.89 13.14
C PRO A 174 9.79 -19.52 13.84
N GLN A 175 9.61 -19.51 15.16
CA GLN A 175 9.58 -18.27 15.95
C GLN A 175 10.87 -17.45 15.80
N GLU A 176 12.02 -18.13 15.63
CA GLU A 176 13.30 -17.48 15.36
C GLU A 176 13.26 -16.65 14.06
N SER A 177 12.71 -17.20 12.97
CA SER A 177 12.56 -16.47 11.70
C SER A 177 11.58 -15.31 11.80
N ILE A 178 10.49 -15.46 12.58
CA ILE A 178 9.56 -14.34 12.86
C ILE A 178 10.27 -13.23 13.65
N ASN A 179 11.11 -13.59 14.62
CA ASN A 179 11.87 -12.62 15.40
C ASN A 179 12.91 -11.89 14.53
N GLU A 180 13.59 -12.61 13.64
CA GLU A 180 14.51 -12.02 12.65
C GLU A 180 13.77 -11.06 11.71
N LEU A 181 12.61 -11.45 11.19
CA LEU A 181 11.76 -10.59 10.36
C LEU A 181 11.37 -9.29 11.08
N LYS A 182 10.94 -9.38 12.34
CA LYS A 182 10.65 -8.20 13.18
C LYS A 182 11.90 -7.33 13.38
N ALA A 183 13.07 -7.92 13.55
CA ALA A 183 14.33 -7.18 13.69
C ALA A 183 14.69 -6.44 12.39
N ILE A 184 14.50 -7.07 11.22
CA ILE A 184 14.70 -6.43 9.91
C ILE A 184 13.74 -5.24 9.75
N PHE A 185 12.46 -5.41 10.06
CA PHE A 185 11.48 -4.32 10.00
C PHE A 185 11.86 -3.14 10.90
N LYS A 186 12.37 -3.43 12.10
CA LYS A 186 12.88 -2.38 13.00
C LYS A 186 14.10 -1.68 12.42
N GLN A 187 15.10 -2.43 11.94
CA GLN A 187 16.37 -1.88 11.47
C GLN A 187 16.24 -1.07 10.17
N THR A 188 15.30 -1.45 9.31
CA THR A 188 15.05 -0.79 8.01
C THR A 188 14.07 0.40 8.13
N GLY A 189 13.52 0.65 9.32
CA GLY A 189 12.51 1.69 9.55
C GLY A 189 11.08 1.31 9.12
N GLY A 190 10.84 0.04 8.74
CA GLY A 190 9.50 -0.46 8.42
C GLY A 190 8.54 -0.44 9.61
N ALA A 191 9.03 -0.72 10.81
CA ALA A 191 8.23 -0.61 12.04
C ALA A 191 7.81 0.84 12.31
N ASP A 192 8.75 1.79 12.18
CA ASP A 192 8.48 3.22 12.35
C ASP A 192 7.51 3.74 11.27
N PHE A 193 7.57 3.16 10.07
CA PHE A 193 6.65 3.49 8.97
C PHE A 193 5.22 3.04 9.27
N PHE A 194 5.03 1.83 9.82
CA PHE A 194 3.70 1.35 10.25
C PHE A 194 3.15 2.18 11.40
N GLU A 195 4.01 2.48 12.37
CA GLU A 195 3.69 3.32 13.52
C GLU A 195 3.28 4.74 13.09
N LEU A 196 3.95 5.32 12.09
CA LEU A 196 3.58 6.61 11.53
C LEU A 196 2.17 6.58 10.91
N ILE A 197 1.83 5.53 10.16
CA ILE A 197 0.50 5.38 9.56
C ILE A 197 -0.57 5.29 10.65
N GLU A 198 -0.33 4.50 11.69
CA GLU A 198 -1.24 4.40 12.86
C GLU A 198 -1.43 5.76 13.52
N ASN A 199 -0.36 6.47 13.86
CA ASN A 199 -0.43 7.74 14.58
C ASN A 199 -1.11 8.84 13.75
N LYS A 200 -0.82 8.93 12.45
CA LYS A 200 -1.49 9.90 11.56
C LYS A 200 -2.96 9.56 11.34
N SER A 201 -3.29 8.28 11.28
CA SER A 201 -4.68 7.84 11.21
C SER A 201 -5.46 8.16 12.49
N GLU A 202 -4.84 8.01 13.66
CA GLU A 202 -5.43 8.39 14.94
C GLU A 202 -5.73 9.90 15.01
N GLU A 203 -4.76 10.72 14.58
CA GLU A 203 -4.96 12.18 14.46
C GLU A 203 -6.17 12.50 13.57
N LYS A 204 -6.29 11.84 12.40
CA LYS A 204 -7.41 12.06 11.48
C LYS A 204 -8.75 11.56 12.03
N ALA A 205 -8.77 10.41 12.70
CA ALA A 205 -9.97 9.89 13.34
C ALA A 205 -10.51 10.88 14.39
N LYS A 206 -9.62 11.47 15.20
CA LYS A 206 -9.98 12.51 16.18
C LYS A 206 -10.54 13.77 15.53
N GLU A 207 -9.97 14.22 14.40
CA GLU A 207 -10.49 15.34 13.62
C GLU A 207 -11.92 15.09 13.11
N LEU A 208 -12.19 13.86 12.68
CA LEU A 208 -13.50 13.43 12.17
C LEU A 208 -14.50 13.06 13.29
N GLY A 209 -14.07 13.02 14.55
CA GLY A 209 -14.90 12.60 15.68
C GLY A 209 -15.22 11.11 15.71
N LEU A 210 -14.38 10.27 15.11
CA LEU A 210 -14.55 8.83 15.02
C LEU A 210 -13.72 8.09 16.07
N THR A 211 -14.20 6.91 16.48
CA THR A 211 -13.50 6.08 17.47
C THR A 211 -12.25 5.44 16.86
N PHE A 212 -11.13 5.48 17.59
CA PHE A 212 -9.87 4.86 17.17
C PHE A 212 -9.22 4.07 18.32
N HIS A 213 -8.99 2.78 18.09
CA HIS A 213 -8.27 1.87 18.96
C HIS A 213 -7.10 1.26 18.19
N LYS A 214 -5.88 1.59 18.61
CA LYS A 214 -4.67 1.23 17.91
C LYS A 214 -4.52 -0.29 17.75
N GLY A 215 -4.30 -0.73 16.51
CA GLY A 215 -4.11 -2.15 16.18
C GLY A 215 -5.39 -3.00 16.15
N GLU A 216 -6.55 -2.40 16.36
CA GLU A 216 -7.87 -3.04 16.31
C GLU A 216 -8.61 -2.68 15.02
N LYS A 217 -9.69 -3.41 14.70
CA LYS A 217 -10.61 -3.05 13.61
C LYS A 217 -11.78 -2.25 14.20
N ASP A 218 -11.51 -1.00 14.53
CA ASP A 218 -12.46 -0.05 15.10
C ASP A 218 -13.40 0.57 14.03
N GLU A 219 -14.28 1.48 14.45
CA GLU A 219 -15.19 2.24 13.57
C GLU A 219 -14.42 2.93 12.43
N TYR A 220 -13.37 3.69 12.76
CA TYR A 220 -12.57 4.38 11.76
C TYR A 220 -11.93 3.44 10.73
N PHE A 221 -11.45 2.27 11.17
CA PHE A 221 -10.90 1.26 10.28
C PHE A 221 -11.92 0.79 9.24
N TYR A 222 -13.15 0.46 9.66
CA TYR A 222 -14.19 -0.01 8.73
C TYR A 222 -14.63 1.09 7.77
N ASP A 223 -14.77 2.32 8.26
CA ASP A 223 -15.13 3.46 7.43
C ASP A 223 -14.06 3.77 6.36
N VAL A 224 -12.77 3.65 6.73
CA VAL A 224 -11.65 3.75 5.78
C VAL A 224 -11.64 2.57 4.80
N TYR A 225 -11.83 1.35 5.28
CA TYR A 225 -11.79 0.13 4.47
C TYR A 225 -12.90 0.14 3.40
N GLU A 226 -14.11 0.54 3.77
CA GLU A 226 -15.28 0.56 2.91
C GLU A 226 -15.42 1.84 2.08
N SER A 227 -14.42 2.73 2.09
CA SER A 227 -14.44 3.99 1.33
C SER A 227 -15.64 4.89 1.68
N LYS A 228 -15.97 5.01 2.98
CA LYS A 228 -17.12 5.81 3.47
C LYS A 228 -16.75 7.26 3.85
N LEU A 229 -15.47 7.64 3.80
CA LEU A 229 -14.92 8.92 4.30
C LEU A 229 -14.14 9.71 3.26
#